data_AF-A0A1L5KKC7-F1
#
_entry.id   AF-A0A1L5KKC7-F1
#
_cell.length_a   1.000
_cell.length_b   1.000
_cell.length_c   1.000
_cell.angle_alpha   90.00
_cell.angle_beta   90.00
_cell.angle_gamma   90.00
#
_symmetry.space_group_name_H-M   'P 1'
#
loop_
_entity.id
_entity.type
_entity.pdbx_description
1 polymer ?
#
loop_
_entity_poly.entity_id
_entity_poly.type
_entity_poly.pdbx_seq_one_letter_code
_entity_poly.pdbx_strand_id
1 'polypeptide(L)' 'MDVYARADFIIDDEDGEFYSLEMNALPGMTAASLLPKAAKAAGIEYNELCERIIEESMNARYR' A
#
# COMPACT_ATOMS: atom_id res chain seq x y z
N MET A 1 6.14 4.50 9.30
CA MET A 1 5.56 4.36 7.94
C MET A 1 4.19 4.99 8.04
N ASP A 2 4.14 6.30 7.90
CA ASP A 2 3.05 7.06 8.52
C ASP A 2 1.96 7.46 7.50
N VAL A 3 2.24 7.20 6.21
CA VAL A 3 1.38 7.60 5.09
C VAL A 3 0.97 6.37 4.27
N TYR A 4 1.95 5.61 3.77
CA TYR A 4 1.69 4.43 2.95
C TYR A 4 2.83 3.42 3.05
N ALA A 5 2.48 2.16 2.75
CA ALA A 5 3.40 1.03 2.67
C ALA A 5 2.74 -0.09 1.86
N ARG A 6 3.53 -1.08 1.43
CA ARG A 6 3.01 -2.40 1.05
C ARG A 6 3.40 -3.39 2.14
N ALA A 7 2.44 -4.15 2.64
CA ALA A 7 2.69 -5.23 3.58
C ALA A 7 2.39 -6.56 2.88
N ASP A 8 3.37 -7.46 2.87
CA ASP A 8 3.26 -8.76 2.24
C ASP A 8 3.10 -9.84 3.30
N PHE A 9 2.12 -10.70 3.10
CA PHE A 9 1.79 -11.80 4.00
C PHE A 9 1.70 -13.11 3.22
N ILE A 10 1.96 -14.21 3.91
CA ILE A 10 1.58 -15.56 3.47
C ILE A 10 0.59 -16.14 4.46
N ILE A 11 -0.35 -16.94 3.97
CA ILE A 11 -1.33 -17.66 4.78
C ILE A 11 -0.96 -19.14 4.67
N ASP A 12 -0.86 -19.83 5.79
CA ASP A 12 -0.69 -21.29 5.81
C ASP A 12 -2.02 -21.96 5.44
N ASP A 13 -1.96 -22.90 4.50
CA ASP A 13 -3.13 -23.61 3.99
C ASP A 13 -3.68 -24.66 4.99
N GLU A 14 -2.86 -25.12 5.96
CA GLU A 14 -3.28 -26.14 6.92
C GLU A 14 -4.09 -25.56 8.09
N ASP A 15 -3.63 -24.46 8.69
CA ASP A 15 -4.24 -23.86 9.89
C ASP A 15 -4.81 -22.46 9.67
N GLY A 16 -4.53 -21.83 8.53
CA GLY A 16 -5.00 -20.48 8.20
C GLY A 16 -4.23 -19.36 8.89
N GLU A 17 -3.12 -19.64 9.56
CA GLU A 17 -2.32 -18.63 10.24
C GLU A 17 -1.64 -17.68 9.23
N PHE A 18 -1.63 -16.39 9.54
CA PHE A 18 -1.02 -15.37 8.69
C PHE A 18 0.39 -15.02 9.18
N TYR A 19 1.35 -15.02 8.27
CA TYR A 19 2.74 -14.68 8.54
C TYR A 19 3.12 -13.42 7.78
N SER A 20 3.59 -12.42 8.52
CA SER A 20 4.14 -11.19 7.93
C SER A 20 5.52 -11.46 7.34
N LEU A 21 5.68 -11.21 6.04
CA LEU A 21 6.94 -11.43 5.32
C LEU A 21 7.79 -10.17 5.29
N GLU A 22 7.23 -9.09 4.73
CA GLU A 22 7.91 -7.81 4.64
C GLU A 22 6.95 -6.65 4.80
N MET A 23 7.51 -5.53 5.24
CA MET A 23 6.87 -4.24 5.13
C MET A 23 7.75 -3.33 4.27
N ASN A 24 7.24 -3.00 3.09
CA ASN A 24 7.93 -2.17 2.11
C ASN A 24 7.52 -0.70 2.28
N ALA A 25 8.45 0.11 2.76
CA ALA A 25 8.23 1.54 3.03
C ALA A 25 8.12 2.40 1.76
N LEU A 26 8.62 1.90 0.62
CA LEU A 26 8.63 2.63 -0.64
C LEU A 26 8.31 1.67 -1.80
N PRO A 27 7.06 1.20 -1.90
CA PRO A 27 6.66 0.27 -2.94
C PRO A 27 6.73 0.92 -4.32
N GLY A 28 6.88 0.08 -5.35
CA GLY A 28 6.84 0.52 -6.75
C GLY A 28 5.50 1.20 -7.10
N MET A 29 5.58 2.23 -7.94
CA MET A 29 4.44 3.06 -8.36
C MET A 29 4.18 3.03 -9.88
N THR A 30 4.84 2.15 -10.63
CA THR A 30 4.56 1.99 -12.06
C THR A 30 3.23 1.27 -12.28
N ALA A 31 2.65 1.34 -13.48
CA ALA A 31 1.40 0.64 -13.81
C ALA A 31 1.46 -0.89 -13.57
N ALA A 32 2.64 -1.49 -13.62
CA ALA A 32 2.85 -2.91 -13.34
C ALA A 32 2.97 -3.23 -11.85
N SER A 33 3.17 -2.23 -10.99
CA SER A 33 3.44 -2.40 -9.55
C SER A 33 2.18 -2.79 -8.76
N LEU A 34 2.38 -3.48 -7.63
CA LEU A 34 1.29 -4.05 -6.84
C LEU A 34 0.42 -3.00 -6.15
N LEU A 35 1.00 -1.92 -5.60
CA LEU A 35 0.23 -0.90 -4.89
C LEU A 35 -0.77 -0.18 -5.83
N PRO A 36 -0.36 0.34 -7.02
CA PRO A 36 -1.31 0.88 -7.98
C PRO A 36 -2.39 -0.11 -8.43
N LYS A 37 -2.03 -1.38 -8.64
CA LYS A 37 -2.99 -2.43 -9.02
C LYS A 37 -4.01 -2.70 -7.92
N ALA A 38 -3.57 -2.77 -6.66
CA ALA A 38 -4.44 -2.96 -5.51
C ALA A 38 -5.39 -1.77 -5.32
N ALA A 39 -4.87 -0.53 -5.44
CA ALA A 39 -5.69 0.67 -5.40
C ALA A 39 -6.78 0.66 -6.48
N LYS A 40 -6.41 0.33 -7.73
CA LYS A 40 -7.36 0.20 -8.83
C LYS A 40 -8.41 -0.88 -8.58
N ALA A 41 -8.01 -2.04 -8.04
CA ALA A 41 -8.95 -3.10 -7.66
C ALA A 41 -9.93 -2.65 -6.56
N ALA A 42 -9.51 -1.73 -5.70
CA ALA A 42 -10.35 -1.06 -4.69
C ALA A 42 -11.14 0.15 -5.26
N GLY A 43 -11.11 0.39 -6.57
CA GLY A 43 -11.82 1.49 -7.22
C GLY A 43 -11.15 2.86 -7.10
N ILE A 44 -9.88 2.92 -6.68
CA ILE A 44 -9.10 4.15 -6.56
C ILE A 44 -8.21 4.29 -7.80
N GLU A 45 -8.44 5.31 -8.60
CA GLU A 45 -7.63 5.57 -9.78
C GLU A 45 -6.24 6.11 -9.41
N TYR A 46 -5.26 5.94 -10.29
CA TYR A 46 -3.85 6.25 -9.97
C TYR A 46 -3.62 7.70 -9.53
N ASN A 47 -4.29 8.65 -10.19
CA ASN A 47 -4.16 10.07 -9.84
C ASN A 47 -4.74 10.35 -8.44
N GLU A 48 -5.87 9.72 -8.12
CA GLU A 48 -6.50 9.83 -6.80
C GLU A 48 -5.62 9.20 -5.71
N LEU A 49 -4.99 8.05 -5.99
CA LEU A 49 -4.01 7.45 -5.10
C LEU A 49 -2.85 8.41 -4.81
N CYS A 50 -2.32 9.08 -5.85
CA CYS A 50 -1.24 10.06 -5.69
C CYS A 50 -1.69 11.25 -4.84
N GLU A 51 -2.88 11.79 -5.09
CA GLU A 51 -3.45 12.89 -4.32
C GLU A 51 -3.60 12.53 -2.84
N ARG A 52 -4.17 11.35 -2.53
CA ARG A 52 -4.28 10.87 -1.15
C ARG A 52 -2.93 10.76 -0.44
N ILE A 53 -1.91 10.21 -1.12
CA ILE A 53 -0.55 10.12 -0.54
C ILE A 53 0.01 11.51 -0.24
N ILE A 54 -0.21 12.49 -1.13
CA ILE A 54 0.24 13.88 -0.92
C ILE A 54 -0.48 14.50 0.28
N GLU A 55 -1.81 14.41 0.33
CA GLU A 55 -2.61 14.96 1.42
C GLU A 55 -2.21 14.38 2.78
N GLU A 56 -2.08 13.05 2.86
CA GLU A 56 -1.66 12.38 4.09
C GLU A 56 -0.21 12.72 4.46
N SER A 57 0.68 12.90 3.47
CA SER A 57 2.05 13.38 3.73
C SER A 57 2.07 14.81 4.29
N MET A 58 1.20 15.68 3.80
CA MET A 58 1.07 17.04 4.32
C MET A 58 0.51 17.03 5.74
N ASN A 59 -0.50 16.19 6.02
CA ASN A 59 -1.06 15.99 7.35
C ASN A 59 0.01 15.49 8.33
N ALA A 60 0.72 14.41 8.01
CA ALA A 60 1.73 13.83 8.88
C ALA A 60 2.92 14.77 9.16
N ARG A 61 3.21 15.70 8.24
CA ARG A 61 4.33 16.64 8.38
C ARG A 61 3.99 17.92 9.13
N TYR A 62 2.77 18.45 8.95
CA TYR A 62 2.41 19.80 9.39
C TYR A 62 1.26 19.85 10.39
N ARG A 63 0.62 18.72 10.70
CA ARG A 63 -0.26 18.56 11.85
C ARG A 63 0.46 17.81 12.95
#